data_AF-A0A7V2T231-F1
#
_entry.id   AF-A0A7V2T231-F1
#
_cell.length_a   1.000
_cell.length_b   1.000
_cell.length_c   1.000
_cell.angle_alpha   90.00
_cell.angle_beta   90.00
_cell.angle_gamma   90.00
#
_symmetry.space_group_name_H-M   'P 1'
#
loop_
_entity.id
_entity.type
_entity.pdbx_description
1 polymer ?
#
loop_
_entity_poly.entity_id
_entity_poly.type
_entity_poly.pdbx_seq_one_letter_code
_entity_poly.pdbx_strand_id
1 'polypeptide(L)'
;MKKLFFTKNQHSISALNIMEWSGAMIAVVAAIMLALNVSISPWAFVLYFISSLILAVWGWYSGAYAIALQNVIFIGINSLGIYRWLIIAQ
;
A
#
# COMPACT_ATOMS: atom_id res chain seq x y z
N MET A 1 9.32 -26.97 32.31
CA MET A 1 10.60 -27.38 31.68
C MET A 1 10.32 -28.54 30.73
N LYS A 2 10.04 -28.24 29.45
CA LYS A 2 9.95 -29.08 28.21
C LYS A 2 8.99 -28.39 27.23
N LYS A 3 9.49 -27.95 26.06
CA LYS A 3 8.89 -27.09 25.02
C LYS A 3 9.14 -25.57 25.18
N LEU A 4 10.33 -25.10 25.58
CA LEU A 4 11.43 -24.75 24.66
C LEU A 4 11.62 -25.76 23.51
N PHE A 5 11.77 -25.28 22.26
CA PHE A 5 11.96 -26.05 20.99
C PHE A 5 10.75 -26.20 20.03
N PHE A 6 9.93 -25.17 19.85
CA PHE A 6 9.42 -24.92 18.49
C PHE A 6 9.79 -23.50 18.09
N THR A 7 11.08 -23.35 17.78
CA THR A 7 11.57 -22.43 16.77
C THR A 7 10.78 -22.67 15.48
N LYS A 8 9.61 -22.06 15.33
CA LYS A 8 9.05 -21.83 14.01
C LYS A 8 9.86 -20.70 13.40
N ASN A 9 11.09 -21.04 13.04
CA ASN A 9 11.92 -20.28 12.12
C ASN A 9 11.35 -20.48 10.71
N GLN A 10 10.07 -20.12 10.53
CA GLN A 10 9.42 -20.05 9.22
C GLN A 10 9.54 -18.61 8.73
N HIS A 11 10.74 -18.22 8.34
CA HIS A 11 10.89 -17.18 7.31
C HIS A 11 10.54 -17.78 5.93
N SER A 12 9.41 -18.49 5.82
CA SER A 12 8.85 -18.80 4.50
C SER A 12 8.14 -17.53 4.05
N ILE A 13 8.77 -16.79 3.13
CA ILE A 13 8.14 -15.66 2.46
C ILE A 13 6.81 -16.15 1.88
N SER A 14 5.70 -15.74 2.48
CA SER A 14 4.38 -16.05 1.96
C SER A 14 4.03 -15.08 0.84
N ALA A 15 3.17 -15.48 -0.10
CA ALA A 15 2.67 -14.58 -1.13
C ALA A 15 2.01 -13.33 -0.51
N LEU A 16 1.32 -13.49 0.64
CA LEU A 16 0.75 -12.38 1.40
C LEU A 16 1.82 -11.45 1.96
N ASN A 17 2.96 -11.96 2.46
CA ASN A 17 4.06 -11.12 2.93
C ASN A 17 4.65 -10.29 1.78
N ILE A 18 4.78 -10.88 0.58
CA ILE A 18 5.25 -10.12 -0.59
C ILE A 18 4.27 -9.02 -0.94
N MET A 19 2.96 -9.30 -0.93
CA MET A 19 1.91 -8.30 -1.20
C MET A 19 1.93 -7.18 -0.15
N GLU A 20 2.02 -7.50 1.14
CA GLU A 20 2.11 -6.54 2.23
C GLU A 20 3.28 -5.58 2.04
N TRP A 21 4.48 -6.14 1.91
CA TRP A 21 5.72 -5.35 1.86
C TRP A 21 5.83 -4.59 0.54
N SER A 22 5.43 -5.17 -0.58
CA SER A 22 5.43 -4.45 -1.87
C SER A 22 4.44 -3.28 -1.86
N GLY A 23 3.22 -3.48 -1.37
CA GLY A 23 2.24 -2.41 -1.18
C GLY A 23 2.80 -1.31 -0.26
N ALA A 24 3.32 -1.68 0.91
CA ALA A 24 3.89 -0.73 1.85
C ALA A 24 5.04 0.10 1.25
N MET A 25 5.97 -0.54 0.52
CA MET A 25 7.09 0.17 -0.10
C MET A 25 6.62 1.13 -1.21
N ILE A 26 5.64 0.73 -2.03
CA ILE A 26 5.06 1.61 -3.05
C ILE A 26 4.38 2.82 -2.39
N ALA A 27 3.62 2.62 -1.30
CA ALA A 27 3.01 3.70 -0.54
C ALA A 27 4.06 4.70 -0.03
N VAL A 28 5.18 4.21 0.51
CA VAL A 28 6.26 5.06 1.02
C VAL A 28 6.91 5.87 -0.11
N VAL A 29 7.19 5.25 -1.26
CA VAL A 29 7.74 5.98 -2.42
C VAL A 29 6.76 7.06 -2.88
N ALA A 30 5.47 6.74 -2.96
CA ALA A 30 4.44 7.71 -3.31
C ALA A 30 4.37 8.87 -2.29
N ALA A 31 4.44 8.59 -0.99
CA ALA A 31 4.48 9.61 0.06
C ALA A 31 5.69 10.52 -0.07
N ILE A 32 6.88 9.96 -0.32
CA ILE A 32 8.11 10.72 -0.54
C ILE A 32 7.96 11.62 -1.76
N MET A 33 7.44 11.11 -2.88
CA MET A 33 7.20 11.92 -4.08
C MET A 33 6.24 13.08 -3.81
N LEU A 34 5.18 12.86 -3.03
CA LEU A 34 4.25 13.91 -2.66
C LEU A 34 4.91 14.95 -1.73
N ALA A 35 5.71 14.49 -0.76
CA ALA A 35 6.41 15.34 0.20
C ALA A 35 7.52 16.19 -0.42
N LEU A 36 8.19 15.70 -1.46
CA LEU A 36 9.21 16.46 -2.20
C LEU A 36 8.63 17.64 -2.99
N ASN A 37 7.32 17.63 -3.27
CA ASN A 37 6.60 18.70 -3.97
C ASN A 37 7.31 19.20 -5.25
N VAL A 38 7.73 18.25 -6.08
CA VAL A 38 8.38 18.47 -7.37
C VAL A 38 7.36 18.36 -8.50
N SER A 39 7.75 18.71 -9.73
CA SER A 39 6.86 18.65 -10.90
C SER A 39 6.22 17.27 -11.16
N ILE A 40 6.87 16.20 -10.71
CA ILE A 40 6.35 14.82 -10.83
C ILE A 40 5.44 14.40 -9.67
N SER A 41 5.25 15.23 -8.62
CA SER A 41 4.44 14.89 -7.45
C SER A 41 2.99 14.47 -7.77
N PRO A 42 2.29 14.98 -8.81
CA PRO A 42 0.98 14.44 -9.20
C PRO A 42 0.97 12.95 -9.52
N TRP A 43 2.08 12.37 -10.00
CA TRP A 43 2.20 10.93 -10.24
C TRP A 43 2.23 10.10 -8.96
N ALA A 44 2.48 10.72 -7.81
CA ALA A 44 2.36 10.05 -6.51
C ALA A 44 0.96 9.48 -6.29
N PHE A 45 -0.11 10.16 -6.76
CA PHE A 45 -1.48 9.66 -6.62
C PHE A 45 -1.70 8.34 -7.38
N VAL A 46 -1.03 8.14 -8.53
CA VAL A 46 -1.09 6.88 -9.29
C VAL A 46 -0.39 5.75 -8.53
N LEU A 47 0.80 6.00 -7.98
CA LEU A 47 1.52 5.02 -7.18
C LEU A 47 0.74 4.65 -5.91
N TYR A 48 0.19 5.65 -5.23
CA TYR A 48 -0.64 5.44 -4.05
C TYR A 48 -1.92 4.66 -4.38
N PHE A 49 -2.53 4.90 -5.55
CA PHE A 49 -3.68 4.13 -6.02
C PHE A 49 -3.35 2.65 -6.20
N ILE A 50 -2.23 2.34 -6.89
CA ILE A 50 -1.76 0.96 -7.08
C ILE A 50 -1.44 0.30 -5.74
N SER A 51 -0.72 1.00 -4.86
CA SER A 51 -0.44 0.54 -3.50
C SER A 51 -1.72 0.22 -2.73
N SER A 52 -2.73 1.10 -2.81
CA SER A 52 -3.97 0.95 -2.08
C SER A 52 -4.76 -0.27 -2.57
N LEU A 53 -4.73 -0.57 -3.87
CA LEU A 53 -5.31 -1.82 -4.39
C LEU A 53 -4.62 -3.06 -3.80
N ILE A 54 -3.29 -3.07 -3.78
CA ILE A 54 -2.51 -4.20 -3.22
C ILE A 54 -2.82 -4.39 -1.74
N LEU A 55 -2.79 -3.32 -0.95
CA LEU A 55 -3.01 -3.38 0.50
C LEU A 55 -4.47 -3.61 0.88
N ALA A 56 -5.43 -3.19 0.04
CA ALA A 56 -6.85 -3.53 0.22
C ALA A 56 -7.06 -5.04 0.07
N VAL A 57 -6.52 -5.63 -1.00
CA VAL A 57 -6.61 -7.07 -1.26
C VAL A 57 -5.87 -7.85 -0.17
N TRP A 58 -4.63 -7.46 0.16
CA TRP A 58 -3.86 -8.09 1.22
C TRP A 58 -4.58 -8.02 2.58
N GLY A 59 -5.11 -6.86 2.95
CA GLY A 59 -5.79 -6.65 4.23
C GLY A 59 -7.04 -7.53 4.35
N TRP A 60 -7.76 -7.73 3.25
CA TRP A 60 -8.91 -8.64 3.21
C TRP A 60 -8.52 -10.09 3.46
N TYR A 61 -7.50 -10.60 2.74
CA TYR A 61 -7.06 -11.99 2.87
C TYR A 61 -6.27 -12.28 4.16
N SER A 62 -5.67 -11.26 4.77
CA SER A 62 -4.89 -11.41 6.01
C SER A 62 -5.74 -11.20 7.27
N GLY A 63 -7.04 -10.88 7.13
CA GLY A 63 -7.95 -10.58 8.24
C GLY A 63 -7.80 -9.18 8.84
N ALA A 64 -6.96 -8.33 8.24
CA ALA A 64 -6.76 -6.94 8.63
C ALA A 64 -7.81 -6.01 7.99
N TYR A 65 -9.09 -6.23 8.32
CA TYR A 65 -10.22 -5.54 7.68
C TYR A 65 -10.20 -4.01 7.82
N ALA A 66 -9.67 -3.48 8.93
CA ALA A 66 -9.52 -2.04 9.11
C ALA A 66 -8.54 -1.45 8.08
N ILE A 67 -7.41 -2.12 7.83
CA ILE A 67 -6.44 -1.73 6.81
C ILE A 67 -7.05 -1.87 5.42
N ALA A 68 -7.82 -2.93 5.18
CA ALA A 68 -8.51 -3.14 3.91
C ALA A 68 -9.48 -1.99 3.60
N LEU A 69 -10.34 -1.63 4.55
CA LEU A 69 -11.30 -0.54 4.41
C LEU A 69 -10.61 0.81 4.21
N GLN A 70 -9.56 1.09 4.99
CA GLN A 70 -8.76 2.31 4.85
C GLN A 70 -8.20 2.44 3.42
N ASN A 71 -7.64 1.36 2.88
CA ASN A 71 -7.10 1.37 1.53
C ASN A 71 -8.19 1.48 0.46
N VAL A 72 -9.40 0.94 0.69
CA VAL A 72 -10.55 1.20 -0.19
C VAL A 72 -10.93 2.68 -0.23
N ILE A 73 -10.91 3.37 0.91
CA ILE A 73 -11.15 4.83 0.95
C ILE A 73 -10.02 5.57 0.22
N PHE A 74 -8.76 5.14 0.40
CA PHE A 74 -7.62 5.73 -0.32
C PHE A 74 -7.70 5.55 -1.83
N ILE A 75 -8.26 4.44 -2.34
CA ILE A 75 -8.53 4.29 -3.78
C ILE A 75 -9.39 5.46 -4.27
N GLY A 76 -10.47 5.82 -3.56
CA GLY A 76 -11.32 6.96 -3.91
C GLY A 76 -10.59 8.31 -3.86
N ILE A 77 -9.82 8.55 -2.79
CA ILE A 77 -9.04 9.79 -2.63
C ILE A 77 -7.98 9.92 -3.73
N ASN A 78 -7.28 8.83 -4.05
CA ASN A 78 -6.24 8.82 -5.06
C ASN A 78 -6.82 8.99 -6.47
N SER A 79 -7.98 8.38 -6.77
CA SER A 79 -8.73 8.66 -8.00
C SER A 79 -9.08 10.14 -8.16
N LEU A 80 -9.56 10.78 -7.09
CA LEU A 80 -9.82 12.22 -7.09
C LEU A 80 -8.54 13.04 -7.30
N GLY A 81 -7.44 12.62 -6.67
CA GLY A 81 -6.11 13.22 -6.87
C GLY A 81 -5.66 13.15 -8.33
N ILE A 82 -5.75 11.97 -8.95
CA ILE A 82 -5.44 11.75 -10.37
C ILE A 82 -6.31 12.66 -11.24
N TYR A 83 -7.62 12.67 -11.03
CA TYR A 83 -8.55 13.49 -11.80
C TYR A 83 -8.23 14.99 -11.70
N ARG A 84 -7.98 15.49 -10.49
CA ARG A 84 -7.70 16.91 -10.28
C ARG A 84 -6.34 17.34 -10.83
N TRP A 85 -5.29 16.54 -10.60
CA TRP A 85 -3.91 16.98 -10.83
C TRP A 85 -3.30 16.50 -12.15
N LEU A 86 -3.75 15.35 -12.68
CA LEU A 86 -3.23 14.80 -13.94
C LEU A 86 -4.19 14.98 -15.13
N ILE A 87 -5.48 15.22 -14.90
CA ILE A 87 -6.45 15.37 -15.98
C ILE A 87 -6.89 16.83 -16.15
N ILE A 88 -7.26 17.51 -15.05
CA ILE A 88 -7.73 18.91 -15.13
C ILE A 88 -6.58 19.91 -15.12
N ALA A 89 -5.57 19.72 -14.27
CA ALA A 89 -4.52 20.70 -14.02
C ALA A 89 -3.28 20.56 -14.94
N GLN A 90 -3.40 19.83 -16.06
CA GLN A 90 -2.39 19.81 -17.12
C GLN A 90 -2.50 21.05 -18.00
#